data_AF-A0A3M7S5V2-F1
#
_entry.id   AF-A0A3M7S5V2-F1
#
_cell.length_a   1.000
_cell.length_b   1.000
_cell.length_c   1.000
_cell.angle_alpha   90.00
_cell.angle_beta   90.00
_cell.angle_gamma   90.00
#
_symmetry.space_group_name_H-M   'P 1'
#
loop_
_entity.id
_entity.type
_entity.pdbx_description
1 polymer ?
#
loop_
_entity_poly.entity_id
_entity_poly.type
_entity_poly.pdbx_seq_one_letter_code
_entity_poly.pdbx_strand_id
1 'polypeptide(L)'
;MSQPNKLPSFLIQYYEHDKSIDFPVELYQTPLVIDGLFSPLTNSKFSLGYLDNFSRTNESEECLLNIGHGIEFEKSDNDIYLIKNSCFQKIYLLAKGSDEQEELEPRFRRPIFNLKPLIEHKFFPKKVGKIYDECSLRISFGKPFEKSQDSELGYISPCWIEMTLNRIVDTFQNP
;
A
#
# COMPACT_ATOMS: atom_id res chain seq x y z
N MET A 1 26.41 -12.97 -14.02
CA MET A 1 25.79 -12.05 -14.98
C MET A 1 24.76 -11.23 -14.22
N SER A 2 25.12 -10.01 -13.83
CA SER A 2 24.23 -9.08 -13.14
C SER A 2 23.18 -8.56 -14.12
N GLN A 3 21.90 -8.81 -13.85
CA GLN A 3 20.84 -8.14 -14.61
C GLN A 3 20.94 -6.62 -14.41
N PRO A 4 20.69 -5.80 -15.43
CA PRO A 4 20.71 -4.35 -15.29
C PRO A 4 19.71 -3.92 -14.20
N ASN A 5 20.09 -2.92 -13.40
CA ASN A 5 19.36 -2.34 -12.26
C ASN A 5 17.86 -2.22 -12.52
N LYS A 6 17.09 -3.25 -12.16
CA LYS A 6 15.64 -3.21 -12.18
C LYS A 6 15.21 -2.43 -10.94
N LEU A 7 14.52 -1.31 -11.13
CA LEU A 7 13.88 -0.61 -10.00
C LEU A 7 12.69 -1.45 -9.50
N PRO A 8 12.40 -1.47 -8.19
CA PRO A 8 11.23 -2.17 -7.66
C PRO A 8 9.96 -1.51 -8.18
N SER A 9 8.90 -2.29 -8.41
CA SER A 9 7.59 -1.76 -8.78
C SER A 9 6.92 -1.05 -7.61
N PHE A 10 7.03 -1.63 -6.41
CA PHE A 10 6.48 -1.07 -5.17
C PHE A 10 7.57 -0.97 -4.11
N LEU A 11 7.51 0.11 -3.34
CA LEU A 11 8.21 0.27 -2.07
C LEU A 11 7.16 0.32 -0.97
N ILE A 12 7.22 -0.58 0.01
CA ILE A 12 6.24 -0.66 1.10
C ILE A 12 6.94 -0.48 2.45
N GLN A 13 6.52 0.48 3.25
CA GLN A 13 6.90 0.58 4.66
C GLN A 13 5.71 0.20 5.54
N TYR A 14 5.92 -0.74 6.47
CA TYR A 14 4.93 -1.08 7.50
C TYR A 14 5.15 -0.28 8.77
N TYR A 15 4.05 0.05 9.44
CA TYR A 15 4.02 0.81 10.68
C TYR A 15 3.05 0.18 11.67
N GLU A 16 3.44 0.22 12.95
CA GLU A 16 2.54 0.03 14.08
C GLU A 16 2.51 1.34 14.87
N HIS A 17 1.33 1.98 14.94
CA HIS A 17 1.17 3.35 15.45
C HIS A 17 2.02 4.37 14.68
N ASP A 18 2.95 5.05 15.33
CA ASP A 18 3.88 6.03 14.76
C ASP A 18 5.25 5.41 14.43
N LYS A 19 5.45 4.12 14.67
CA LYS A 19 6.75 3.45 14.51
C LYS A 19 6.80 2.64 13.23
N SER A 20 7.79 2.94 12.39
CA SER A 20 8.17 2.07 11.28
C SER A 20 8.69 0.74 11.83
N ILE A 21 8.14 -0.37 11.33
CA ILE A 21 8.61 -1.71 11.64
C ILE A 21 9.51 -2.18 10.51
N ASP A 22 10.78 -2.45 10.86
CA ASP A 22 11.83 -2.82 9.91
C ASP A 22 12.04 -1.77 8.79
N PHE A 23 12.80 -2.13 7.76
CA PHE A 23 13.08 -1.30 6.59
C PHE A 23 11.98 -1.39 5.51
N PRO A 24 11.88 -0.37 4.61
CA PRO A 24 11.00 -0.46 3.46
C PRO A 24 11.35 -1.65 2.58
N VAL A 25 10.31 -2.38 2.16
CA VAL A 25 10.44 -3.58 1.35
C VAL A 25 10.28 -3.25 -0.14
N GLU A 26 11.21 -3.72 -0.94
CA GLU A 26 11.22 -3.61 -2.39
C GLU A 26 10.54 -4.80 -3.06
N LEU A 27 9.50 -4.55 -3.86
CA LEU A 27 8.69 -5.59 -4.49
C LEU A 27 8.59 -5.37 -5.99
N TYR A 28 8.70 -6.46 -6.74
CA TYR A 28 9.03 -6.42 -8.17
C TYR A 28 7.95 -7.05 -9.08
N GLN A 29 6.95 -7.70 -8.49
CA GLN A 29 5.95 -8.50 -9.23
C GLN A 29 4.53 -8.09 -8.86
N THR A 30 3.63 -8.24 -9.83
CA THR A 30 2.18 -8.21 -9.63
C THR A 30 1.59 -9.57 -10.03
N PRO A 31 0.50 -10.03 -9.38
CA PRO A 31 -0.18 -9.39 -8.25
C PRO A 31 0.72 -9.35 -7.00
N LEU A 32 0.63 -8.26 -6.24
CA LEU A 32 1.31 -8.09 -4.96
C LEU A 32 0.30 -8.24 -3.83
N VAL A 33 0.46 -9.25 -2.99
CA VAL A 33 -0.41 -9.48 -1.82
C VAL A 33 0.24 -8.92 -0.55
N ILE A 34 -0.54 -8.19 0.25
CA ILE A 34 -0.16 -7.76 1.59
C ILE A 34 -1.20 -8.28 2.58
N ASP A 35 -0.78 -9.16 3.49
CA ASP A 35 -1.68 -9.89 4.39
C ASP A 35 -1.17 -9.92 5.85
N GLY A 36 -2.01 -10.35 6.78
CA GLY A 36 -1.66 -10.53 8.19
C GLY A 36 -1.22 -11.95 8.55
N LEU A 37 -0.87 -12.77 7.55
CA LEU A 37 -0.50 -14.16 7.77
C LEU A 37 0.98 -14.26 8.19
N PHE A 38 1.46 -15.49 8.38
CA PHE A 38 2.82 -15.78 8.82
C PHE A 38 3.59 -16.52 7.73
N SER A 39 3.88 -15.85 6.61
CA SER A 39 4.74 -16.41 5.56
C SER A 39 5.96 -15.53 5.28
N PRO A 40 7.11 -16.11 4.91
CA PRO A 40 8.29 -15.33 4.54
C PRO A 40 8.00 -14.38 3.37
N LEU A 41 8.72 -13.25 3.35
CA LEU A 41 8.67 -12.28 2.25
C LEU A 41 9.03 -12.94 0.90
N THR A 42 8.27 -12.61 -0.14
CA THR A 42 8.57 -12.95 -1.54
C THR A 42 8.44 -11.73 -2.44
N ASN A 43 8.83 -11.85 -3.71
CA ASN A 43 8.73 -10.74 -4.68
C ASN A 43 7.29 -10.27 -4.98
N SER A 44 6.27 -11.05 -4.57
CA SER A 44 4.85 -10.81 -4.84
C SER A 44 3.99 -10.93 -3.57
N LYS A 45 4.60 -11.07 -2.39
CA LYS A 45 3.87 -11.26 -1.14
C LYS A 45 4.61 -10.68 0.05
N PHE A 46 3.94 -9.84 0.82
CA PHE A 46 4.42 -9.28 2.09
C PHE A 46 3.45 -9.57 3.23
N SER A 47 3.82 -10.52 4.08
CA SER A 47 3.02 -10.93 5.24
C SER A 47 3.46 -10.21 6.50
N LEU A 48 2.63 -9.30 6.99
CA LEU A 48 2.93 -8.43 8.13
C LEU A 48 3.05 -9.22 9.44
N GLY A 49 2.34 -10.35 9.55
CA GLY A 49 2.44 -11.25 10.70
C GLY A 49 3.83 -11.87 10.89
N TYR A 50 4.63 -11.93 9.82
CA TYR A 50 6.00 -12.47 9.89
C TYR A 50 6.99 -11.51 10.56
N LEU A 51 6.65 -10.24 10.73
CA LEU A 51 7.54 -9.23 11.29
C LEU A 51 7.54 -9.24 12.82
N ASP A 52 8.72 -9.18 13.40
CA ASP A 52 8.92 -9.04 14.84
C ASP A 52 8.86 -7.56 15.25
N ASN A 53 8.20 -7.29 16.38
CA ASN A 53 8.24 -5.99 17.05
C ASN A 53 8.21 -6.20 18.57
N PHE A 54 9.34 -6.01 19.25
CA PHE A 54 9.44 -6.14 20.71
C PHE A 54 8.62 -5.11 21.48
N SER A 55 8.22 -4.01 20.84
CA SER A 55 7.37 -2.97 21.41
C SER A 55 5.92 -3.05 20.93
N ARG A 56 5.51 -4.19 20.34
CA ARG A 56 4.14 -4.39 19.86
C ARG A 56 3.16 -4.25 21.01
N THR A 57 2.13 -3.44 20.79
CA THR A 57 1.04 -3.24 21.75
C THR A 57 -0.04 -4.30 21.57
N ASN A 58 -0.85 -4.57 22.60
CA ASN A 58 -2.00 -5.48 22.50
C ASN A 58 -2.96 -5.07 21.37
N GLU A 59 -3.11 -3.76 21.14
CA GLU A 59 -3.97 -3.24 20.09
C GLU A 59 -3.41 -3.54 18.69
N SER A 60 -2.11 -3.36 18.48
CA SER A 60 -1.45 -3.73 17.22
C SER A 60 -1.47 -5.25 17.00
N GLU A 61 -1.30 -6.04 18.07
CA GLU A 61 -1.41 -7.50 17.99
C GLU A 61 -2.82 -7.96 17.59
N GLU A 62 -3.87 -7.43 18.23
CA GLU A 62 -5.25 -7.70 17.86
C GLU A 62 -5.56 -7.26 16.42
N CYS A 63 -5.06 -6.09 16.02
CA CYS A 63 -5.23 -5.61 14.66
C CYS A 63 -4.58 -6.54 13.64
N LEU A 64 -3.33 -6.94 13.88
CA LEU A 64 -2.55 -7.81 12.98
C LEU A 64 -3.21 -9.18 12.79
N LEU A 65 -3.70 -9.79 13.88
CA LEU A 65 -4.43 -11.07 13.83
C LEU A 65 -5.69 -11.01 12.96
N ASN A 66 -6.34 -9.85 12.91
CA ASN A 66 -7.60 -9.67 12.20
C ASN A 66 -7.43 -9.23 10.73
N ILE A 67 -6.23 -8.82 10.29
CA ILE A 67 -5.97 -8.45 8.88
C ILE A 67 -6.35 -9.59 7.93
N GLY A 68 -6.03 -10.85 8.31
CA GLY A 68 -6.32 -12.03 7.49
C GLY A 68 -5.67 -11.93 6.11
N HIS A 69 -6.43 -12.12 5.03
CA HIS A 69 -5.92 -12.04 3.65
C HIS A 69 -5.65 -10.61 3.14
N GLY A 70 -5.91 -9.58 3.96
CA GLY A 70 -5.50 -8.19 3.70
C GLY A 70 -5.94 -7.63 2.34
N ILE A 71 -4.98 -7.19 1.53
CA ILE A 71 -5.17 -6.50 0.26
C ILE A 71 -4.28 -7.09 -0.85
N GLU A 72 -4.61 -6.74 -2.09
CA GLU A 72 -3.79 -7.07 -3.25
C GLU A 72 -3.71 -5.90 -4.23
N PHE A 73 -2.53 -5.70 -4.80
CA PHE A 73 -2.30 -4.81 -5.93
C PHE A 73 -2.14 -5.62 -7.21
N GLU A 74 -3.08 -5.44 -8.14
CA GLU A 74 -3.09 -6.14 -9.41
C GLU A 74 -2.85 -5.14 -10.55
N LYS A 75 -1.88 -5.42 -11.42
CA LYS A 75 -1.71 -4.66 -12.66
C LYS A 75 -2.65 -5.22 -13.72
N SER A 76 -3.51 -4.38 -14.28
CA SER A 76 -4.34 -4.72 -15.43
C SER A 76 -4.34 -3.56 -16.41
N ASP A 77 -4.04 -3.85 -17.67
CA ASP A 77 -3.87 -2.86 -18.73
C ASP A 77 -2.86 -1.76 -18.35
N ASN A 78 -3.38 -0.59 -17.96
CA ASN A 78 -2.61 0.60 -17.64
C ASN A 78 -3.00 1.13 -16.26
N ASP A 79 -3.63 0.30 -15.44
CA ASP A 79 -4.06 0.68 -14.12
C ASP A 79 -3.51 -0.32 -13.10
N ILE A 80 -3.18 0.20 -11.92
CA ILE A 80 -2.99 -0.63 -10.72
C ILE A 80 -4.32 -0.64 -9.98
N TYR A 81 -4.88 -1.83 -9.80
CA TYR A 81 -6.08 -2.07 -9.02
C TYR A 81 -5.69 -2.39 -7.58
N LEU A 82 -6.45 -1.82 -6.64
CA LEU A 82 -6.45 -2.27 -5.25
C LEU A 82 -7.66 -3.17 -5.04
N ILE A 83 -7.40 -4.34 -4.48
CA ILE A 83 -8.39 -5.37 -4.18
C ILE A 83 -8.39 -5.61 -2.67
N LYS A 84 -9.56 -5.63 -2.05
CA LYS A 84 -9.75 -6.02 -0.65
C LYS A 84 -10.02 -7.51 -0.56
N ASN A 85 -9.03 -8.26 -0.10
CA ASN A 85 -9.13 -9.71 0.10
C ASN A 85 -9.63 -10.06 1.52
N SER A 86 -9.44 -9.18 2.51
CA SER A 86 -9.96 -9.41 3.86
C SER A 86 -11.49 -9.31 3.90
N CYS A 87 -12.16 -10.33 4.44
CA CYS A 87 -13.62 -10.38 4.52
C CYS A 87 -14.18 -9.47 5.62
N PHE A 88 -13.56 -9.48 6.81
CA PHE A 88 -14.12 -8.87 8.02
C PHE A 88 -13.37 -7.63 8.47
N GLN A 89 -12.07 -7.52 8.14
CA GLN A 89 -11.30 -6.35 8.51
C GLN A 89 -11.78 -5.14 7.70
N LYS A 90 -12.09 -4.05 8.41
CA LYS A 90 -12.23 -2.72 7.81
C LYS A 90 -10.87 -2.24 7.34
N ILE A 91 -10.80 -1.61 6.18
CA ILE A 91 -9.54 -1.11 5.62
C ILE A 91 -9.78 0.32 5.18
N TYR A 92 -8.85 1.21 5.49
CA TYR A 92 -8.96 2.64 5.22
C TYR A 92 -7.85 3.10 4.30
N LEU A 93 -8.21 3.73 3.20
CA LEU A 93 -7.28 4.31 2.23
C LEU A 93 -7.17 5.81 2.47
N LEU A 94 -5.96 6.29 2.69
CA LEU A 94 -5.63 7.71 2.75
C LEU A 94 -4.59 8.01 1.69
N ALA A 95 -5.00 8.74 0.66
CA ALA A 95 -4.07 9.08 -0.40
C ALA A 95 -3.22 10.30 0.00
N LYS A 96 -1.94 10.28 -0.40
CA LYS A 96 -0.98 11.29 0.06
C LYS A 96 -1.37 12.69 -0.45
N GLY A 97 -1.31 13.67 0.46
CA GLY A 97 -1.78 15.04 0.19
C GLY A 97 -3.29 15.25 0.38
N SER A 98 -4.04 14.21 0.75
CA SER A 98 -5.44 14.32 1.18
C SER A 98 -5.56 14.21 2.70
N ASP A 99 -6.56 14.88 3.27
CA ASP A 99 -7.04 14.67 4.64
C ASP A 99 -8.26 13.73 4.71
N GLU A 100 -8.81 13.38 3.54
CA GLU A 100 -9.96 12.50 3.42
C GLU A 100 -9.50 11.05 3.26
N GLN A 101 -10.02 10.18 4.12
CA GLN A 101 -9.83 8.73 4.05
C GLN A 101 -11.12 8.04 3.59
N GLU A 102 -10.98 6.96 2.82
CA GLU A 102 -12.06 6.11 2.31
C GLU A 102 -12.04 4.75 3.02
N GLU A 103 -13.16 4.33 3.61
CA GLU A 103 -13.32 2.94 4.05
C GLU A 103 -13.59 2.06 2.81
N LEU A 104 -12.82 0.99 2.65
CA LEU A 104 -12.98 0.07 1.52
C LEU A 104 -14.19 -0.84 1.73
N GLU A 105 -15.15 -0.73 0.83
CA GLU A 105 -16.37 -1.55 0.81
C GLU A 105 -16.08 -3.06 0.71
N PRO A 106 -17.01 -3.94 1.13
CA PRO A 106 -16.92 -5.36 0.83
C PRO A 106 -16.78 -5.61 -0.68
N ARG A 107 -15.88 -6.52 -1.08
CA ARG A 107 -15.54 -6.82 -2.49
C ARG A 107 -14.98 -5.62 -3.27
N PHE A 108 -14.33 -4.69 -2.58
CA PHE A 108 -13.63 -3.58 -3.21
C PHE A 108 -12.61 -4.10 -4.25
N ARG A 109 -12.75 -3.64 -5.49
CA ARG A 109 -11.76 -3.74 -6.57
C ARG A 109 -11.88 -2.49 -7.42
N ARG A 110 -10.93 -1.56 -7.31
CA ARG A 110 -10.95 -0.29 -8.07
C ARG A 110 -9.54 0.10 -8.53
N PRO A 111 -9.42 0.77 -9.69
CA PRO A 111 -8.15 1.34 -10.11
C PRO A 111 -7.78 2.49 -9.15
N ILE A 112 -6.55 2.45 -8.64
CA ILE A 112 -6.00 3.45 -7.71
C ILE A 112 -4.86 4.26 -8.32
N PHE A 113 -4.20 3.73 -9.35
CA PHE A 113 -3.21 4.44 -10.16
C PHE A 113 -3.45 4.18 -11.64
N ASN A 114 -3.27 5.21 -12.46
CA ASN A 114 -3.19 5.10 -13.91
C ASN A 114 -1.73 5.30 -14.35
N LEU A 115 -1.20 4.33 -15.10
CA LEU A 115 0.16 4.24 -15.58
C LEU A 115 0.36 4.96 -16.94
N LYS A 116 -0.74 5.29 -17.63
CA LYS A 116 -0.76 5.91 -18.95
C LYS A 116 -0.47 7.43 -19.08
N PRO A 117 -0.34 8.30 -18.05
CA PRO A 117 -0.29 9.75 -18.30
C PRO A 117 0.99 10.32 -18.94
N LEU A 118 1.92 9.51 -19.48
CA LEU A 118 3.24 9.99 -19.91
C LEU A 118 3.70 9.61 -21.32
N ILE A 119 2.89 8.96 -22.16
CA ILE A 119 3.26 8.82 -23.59
C ILE A 119 3.00 10.12 -24.35
N GLU A 120 2.11 10.98 -23.87
CA GLU A 120 1.78 12.26 -24.52
C GLU A 120 1.88 13.38 -23.49
N HIS A 121 2.84 14.28 -23.69
CA HIS A 121 2.92 15.56 -22.99
C HIS A 121 1.61 16.35 -23.19
N LYS A 122 0.61 16.17 -22.33
CA LYS A 122 -0.53 17.07 -22.05
C LYS A 122 -1.45 16.45 -20.99
N PHE A 123 -1.26 16.92 -19.77
CA PHE A 123 -2.11 16.62 -18.61
C PHE A 123 -3.52 17.20 -18.83
N PHE A 124 -4.56 16.35 -18.93
CA PHE A 124 -5.96 16.75 -18.72
C PHE A 124 -6.74 15.61 -18.03
N PRO A 125 -6.85 15.62 -16.69
CA PRO A 125 -7.54 14.56 -15.95
C PRO A 125 -9.07 14.71 -16.03
N LYS A 126 -9.76 13.62 -16.37
CA LYS A 126 -11.21 13.52 -16.13
C LYS A 126 -11.45 13.35 -14.63
N LYS A 127 -12.13 14.35 -14.05
CA LYS A 127 -12.70 14.43 -12.70
C LYS A 127 -12.79 13.08 -11.94
N VAL A 128 -11.95 12.91 -10.91
CA VAL A 128 -12.35 13.08 -9.50
C VAL A 128 -11.16 13.68 -8.72
N GLY A 129 -11.32 14.92 -8.29
CA GLY A 129 -10.99 15.27 -6.90
C GLY A 129 -9.63 15.85 -6.59
N LYS A 130 -8.54 15.08 -6.65
CA LYS A 130 -7.24 15.50 -6.10
C LYS A 130 -6.12 14.87 -6.91
N ILE A 131 -5.21 15.72 -7.39
CA ILE A 131 -3.95 15.30 -8.00
C ILE A 131 -3.16 14.61 -6.88
N TYR A 132 -3.01 13.29 -6.94
CA TYR A 132 -2.00 12.61 -6.12
C TYR A 132 -0.65 12.94 -6.74
N ASP A 133 -0.06 14.06 -6.31
CA ASP A 133 1.26 14.47 -6.76
C ASP A 133 2.32 13.41 -6.42
N GLU A 134 2.00 12.48 -5.55
CA GLU A 134 2.88 11.41 -5.13
C GLU A 134 2.27 10.07 -5.51
N CYS A 135 3.07 9.18 -6.09
CA CYS A 135 2.64 7.81 -6.42
C CYS A 135 2.53 6.97 -5.15
N SER A 136 1.99 7.55 -4.09
CA SER A 136 2.03 7.01 -2.75
C SER A 136 0.66 7.09 -2.11
N LEU A 137 0.32 6.06 -1.36
CA LEU A 137 -0.90 5.97 -0.59
C LEU A 137 -0.61 5.31 0.76
N ARG A 138 -1.47 5.59 1.73
CA ARG A 138 -1.43 4.98 3.05
C ARG A 138 -2.65 4.10 3.21
N ILE A 139 -2.46 2.91 3.75
CA ILE A 139 -3.55 1.96 3.99
C ILE A 139 -3.48 1.54 5.44
N SER A 140 -4.56 1.81 6.19
CA SER A 140 -4.72 1.33 7.54
C SER A 140 -5.62 0.10 7.62
N PHE A 141 -5.27 -0.82 8.50
CA PHE A 141 -6.06 -2.00 8.80
C PHE A 141 -6.80 -1.81 10.13
N GLY A 142 -8.09 -2.14 10.12
CA GLY A 142 -8.99 -2.17 11.27
C GLY A 142 -9.50 -0.85 11.79
N LYS A 143 -8.64 0.16 11.91
CA LYS A 143 -9.05 1.50 12.36
C LYS A 143 -8.69 2.57 11.32
N PRO A 144 -9.49 3.66 11.25
CA PRO A 144 -9.11 4.81 10.45
C PRO A 144 -7.80 5.44 10.97
N PHE A 145 -7.21 6.29 10.15
CA PHE A 145 -6.12 7.16 10.60
C PHE A 145 -6.65 8.21 11.57
N GLU A 146 -5.98 8.34 12.71
CA GLU A 146 -6.21 9.41 13.69
C GLU A 146 -5.11 10.46 13.54
N LYS A 147 -5.46 11.75 13.58
CA LYS A 147 -4.47 12.83 13.56
C LYS A 147 -3.71 12.85 14.89
N SER A 148 -2.39 12.89 14.84
CA SER A 148 -1.54 12.97 16.02
C SER A 148 -0.51 14.09 15.83
N GLN A 149 -0.45 15.00 16.81
CA GLN A 149 0.56 16.08 16.83
C GLN A 149 1.93 15.58 17.27
N ASP A 150 1.97 14.44 17.97
CA ASP A 150 3.20 13.83 18.48
C ASP A 150 3.88 12.93 17.43
N SER A 151 3.15 12.57 16.36
CA SER A 151 3.66 11.77 15.25
C SER A 151 4.28 12.66 14.17
N GLU A 152 5.53 12.37 13.80
CA GLU A 152 6.18 13.04 12.65
C GLU A 152 5.42 12.83 11.34
N LEU A 153 4.64 11.75 11.24
CA LEU A 153 3.84 11.39 10.07
C LEU A 153 2.47 12.09 10.05
N GLY A 154 2.12 12.78 11.13
CA GLY A 154 0.86 13.52 11.35
C GLY A 154 -0.36 12.65 11.63
N TYR A 155 -0.23 11.33 11.50
CA TYR A 155 -1.29 10.37 11.73
C TYR A 155 -0.76 9.12 12.42
N ILE A 156 -1.66 8.38 13.06
CA ILE A 156 -1.41 7.08 13.67
C ILE A 156 -2.56 6.12 13.35
N SER A 157 -2.24 4.83 13.34
CA SER A 157 -3.21 3.74 13.39
C SER A 157 -2.52 2.47 13.89
N PRO A 158 -3.23 1.47 14.47
CA PRO A 158 -2.58 0.32 15.10
C PRO A 158 -1.68 -0.49 14.16
N CYS A 159 -2.10 -0.66 12.90
CA CYS A 159 -1.34 -1.31 11.83
C CYS A 159 -1.65 -0.63 10.51
N TRP A 160 -0.63 -0.10 9.83
CA TRP A 160 -0.82 0.53 8.52
C TRP A 160 0.45 0.47 7.67
N ILE A 161 0.29 0.66 6.36
CA ILE A 161 1.39 0.71 5.41
C ILE A 161 1.41 2.04 4.67
N GLU A 162 2.61 2.52 4.31
CA GLU A 162 2.79 3.47 3.23
C GLU A 162 3.32 2.71 2.01
N MET A 163 2.60 2.82 0.89
CA MET A 163 3.01 2.25 -0.39
C MET A 163 3.42 3.37 -1.33
N THR A 164 4.54 3.20 -2.01
CA THR A 164 4.99 4.02 -3.13
C THR A 164 5.16 3.17 -4.38
N LEU A 165 4.54 3.60 -5.47
CA LEU A 165 4.66 3.03 -6.79
C LEU A 165 5.80 3.73 -7.55
N ASN A 166 6.78 2.96 -8.02
CA ASN A 166 7.83 3.52 -8.84
C ASN A 166 7.35 3.71 -10.29
N ARG A 167 7.10 4.96 -10.65
CA ARG A 167 6.56 5.41 -11.96
C ARG A 167 7.42 5.03 -13.18
N ILE A 168 8.68 4.60 -12.98
CA ILE A 168 9.65 4.33 -14.06
C ILE A 168 9.55 2.89 -14.58
N VAL A 169 8.91 1.97 -13.84
CA VAL A 169 9.04 0.53 -14.11
C VAL A 169 8.15 0.02 -15.25
N ASP A 170 7.14 0.79 -15.66
CA ASP A 170 6.16 0.35 -16.66
C ASP A 170 6.39 0.87 -18.09
N THR A 171 7.44 1.66 -18.35
CA THR A 171 7.78 2.07 -19.73
C THR A 171 8.52 1.00 -20.54
N PHE A 172 8.96 -0.13 -19.94
CA PHE A 172 9.85 -1.08 -20.63
C PHE A 172 9.61 -2.57 -20.33
N GLN A 173 8.38 -3.00 -20.05
CA GLN A 173 8.08 -4.45 -19.99
C GLN A 173 6.79 -4.80 -20.74
N ASN A 174 6.84 -4.69 -22.06
CA ASN A 174 6.14 -5.63 -22.94
C ASN A 174 7.22 -6.53 -23.58
N PRO A 175 7.11 -7.86 -23.56
CA PRO A 175 7.81 -8.69 -24.53
C PRO A 175 7.32 -8.39 -25.96
#